data_AF-A0A0M3RJJ1-F1
#
_entry.id   AF-A0A0M3RJJ1-F1
#
_cell.length_a   1.000
_cell.length_b   1.000
_cell.length_c   1.000
_cell.angle_alpha   90.00
_cell.angle_beta   90.00
_cell.angle_gamma   90.00
#
_symmetry.space_group_name_H-M   'P 1'
#
loop_
_entity.id
_entity.type
_entity.pdbx_description
1 polymer ?
#
loop_
_entity_poly.entity_id
_entity_poly.type
_entity_poly.pdbx_seq_one_letter_code
_entity_poly.pdbx_strand_id
1 'polypeptide(L)'
;MEEVARLVWEAEVAVLPPVGGGAVGVLGRWLDGADAGRAEDALLASYHLRDKNLLALAPAIARWVGVESVAAHVRRLLGMAPVKELRPVLVPALAARLREEPDPDGALRRACAGLLEHLGLDDEVRHLTDTTRTTRREPAAPAPEAPGEPGDDGPGPADEAPGGEEPGGEAPADGKAGSADDEAIEQAVRQSAHFMRRAAAAAAPLAGNPDAVALIDEWLSTWSREHNPGSLRAAYMLPDDDLLALVPAIVRWVDVERGALYAHRLLRMLPINRLRPVLVPAAFAWLHEGEMMDYVSWCTFASLFNSLGLDEDLHHMADLALAHTDPDVRTAGKEIIEDFLQD
;
A
#
# COMPACT_ATOMS: atom_id res chain seq x y z
N MET A 1 -14.73 19.33 10.29
CA MET A 1 -14.70 17.86 10.17
C MET A 1 -15.76 17.31 9.23
N GLU A 2 -17.05 17.66 9.36
CA GLU A 2 -18.11 17.17 8.43
C GLU A 2 -17.81 17.46 6.94
N GLU A 3 -17.34 18.67 6.63
CA GLU A 3 -16.93 19.03 5.27
C GLU A 3 -15.78 18.15 4.75
N VAL A 4 -14.80 17.83 5.60
CA VAL A 4 -13.69 16.93 5.24
C VAL A 4 -14.23 15.54 4.94
N ALA A 5 -15.10 15.01 5.80
CA ALA A 5 -15.74 13.70 5.59
C ALA A 5 -16.50 13.63 4.26
N ARG A 6 -17.27 14.69 3.95
CA ARG A 6 -18.04 14.82 2.71
C ARG A 6 -17.14 14.86 1.48
N LEU A 7 -16.05 15.64 1.52
CA LEU A 7 -15.12 15.75 0.40
C LEU A 7 -14.38 14.42 0.13
N VAL A 8 -13.95 13.71 1.19
CA VAL A 8 -13.33 12.39 1.05
C VAL A 8 -14.34 11.36 0.50
N TRP A 9 -15.61 11.45 0.89
CA TRP A 9 -16.68 10.64 0.30
C TRP A 9 -16.86 10.94 -1.19
N GLU A 10 -16.92 12.22 -1.58
CA GLU A 10 -17.06 12.64 -2.99
C GLU A 10 -15.87 12.17 -3.83
N ALA A 11 -14.66 12.23 -3.27
CA ALA A 11 -13.46 11.70 -3.91
C ALA A 11 -13.53 10.18 -4.13
N GLU A 12 -14.02 9.44 -3.14
CA GLU A 12 -14.22 7.99 -3.23
C GLU A 12 -15.23 7.65 -4.32
N VAL A 13 -16.40 8.30 -4.29
CA VAL A 13 -17.47 8.09 -5.28
C VAL A 13 -17.02 8.44 -6.70
N ALA A 14 -16.17 9.45 -6.88
CA ALA A 14 -15.66 9.80 -8.20
C ALA A 14 -14.88 8.66 -8.88
N VAL A 15 -14.19 7.81 -8.10
CA VAL A 15 -13.39 6.69 -8.64
C VAL A 15 -14.15 5.36 -8.60
N LEU A 16 -15.28 5.25 -7.88
CA LEU A 16 -16.09 4.03 -7.83
C LEU A 16 -16.61 3.53 -9.21
N PRO A 17 -17.04 4.38 -10.17
CA PRO A 17 -17.44 3.92 -11.49
C PRO A 17 -16.31 3.27 -12.32
N PRO A 18 -15.05 3.77 -12.29
CA PRO A 18 -13.93 3.18 -13.05
C PRO A 18 -13.04 2.13 -12.35
N VAL A 19 -13.40 1.54 -11.19
CA VAL A 19 -12.49 0.61 -10.44
C VAL A 19 -12.34 -0.79 -11.08
N GLY A 20 -11.97 -0.85 -12.35
CA GLY A 20 -11.24 -1.96 -12.96
C GLY A 20 -9.73 -1.67 -12.98
N GLY A 21 -8.94 -2.54 -13.64
CA GLY A 21 -7.49 -2.35 -13.79
C GLY A 21 -7.06 -1.07 -14.55
N GLY A 22 -7.99 -0.39 -15.22
CA GLY A 22 -7.71 0.83 -15.99
C GLY A 22 -7.27 2.04 -15.16
N ALA A 23 -7.81 2.23 -13.95
CA ALA A 23 -7.40 3.33 -13.07
C ALA A 23 -5.93 3.21 -12.63
N VAL A 24 -5.46 2.00 -12.35
CA VAL A 24 -4.05 1.72 -12.01
C VAL A 24 -3.14 2.11 -13.18
N GLY A 25 -3.53 1.82 -14.42
CA GLY A 25 -2.78 2.22 -15.60
C GLY A 25 -2.67 3.74 -15.76
N VAL A 26 -3.77 4.47 -15.57
CA VAL A 26 -3.77 5.95 -15.63
C VAL A 26 -2.90 6.55 -14.53
N LEU A 27 -3.09 6.11 -13.28
CA LEU A 27 -2.35 6.60 -12.13
C LEU A 27 -0.85 6.30 -12.26
N GLY A 28 -0.49 5.09 -12.72
CA GLY A 28 0.90 4.72 -12.98
C GLY A 28 1.56 5.64 -14.00
N ARG A 29 0.90 5.92 -15.13
CA ARG A 29 1.41 6.86 -16.15
C ARG A 29 1.61 8.28 -15.62
N TRP A 30 0.74 8.72 -14.71
CA TRP A 30 0.87 10.03 -14.09
C TRP A 30 2.05 10.09 -13.11
N LEU A 31 2.25 9.02 -12.33
CA LEU A 31 3.37 8.88 -11.41
C LEU A 31 4.71 8.65 -12.12
N ASP A 32 4.72 8.05 -13.31
CA ASP A 32 5.93 7.86 -14.12
C ASP A 32 6.39 9.14 -14.83
N GLY A 33 5.53 10.16 -14.90
CA GLY A 33 5.85 11.47 -15.46
C GLY A 33 6.80 12.27 -14.56
N ALA A 34 7.30 13.40 -15.08
CA ALA A 34 8.15 14.34 -14.33
C ALA A 34 7.35 15.49 -13.67
N ASP A 35 6.03 15.53 -13.85
CA ASP A 35 5.16 16.60 -13.35
C ASP A 35 4.72 16.31 -11.91
N ALA A 36 5.31 17.05 -10.96
CA ALA A 36 5.01 16.91 -9.54
C ALA A 36 3.54 17.22 -9.18
N GLY A 37 2.89 18.15 -9.89
CA GLY A 37 1.48 18.46 -9.65
C GLY A 37 0.57 17.33 -10.09
N ARG A 38 0.86 16.73 -11.25
CA ARG A 38 0.14 15.55 -11.74
C ARG A 38 0.39 14.31 -10.86
N ALA A 39 1.60 14.17 -10.33
CA ALA A 39 1.92 13.10 -9.40
C ALA A 39 1.19 13.27 -8.06
N GLU A 40 1.13 14.48 -7.52
CA GLU A 40 0.32 14.78 -6.33
C GLU A 40 -1.14 14.40 -6.56
N ASP A 41 -1.73 14.77 -7.70
CA ASP A 41 -3.10 14.38 -8.05
C ASP A 41 -3.26 12.85 -8.08
N ALA A 42 -2.28 12.13 -8.65
CA ALA A 42 -2.30 10.67 -8.69
C ALA A 42 -2.23 10.06 -7.28
N LEU A 43 -1.37 10.60 -6.40
CA LEU A 43 -1.27 10.15 -5.01
C LEU A 43 -2.59 10.42 -4.26
N LEU A 44 -3.16 11.60 -4.39
CA LEU A 44 -4.44 11.95 -3.75
C LEU A 44 -5.58 11.03 -4.19
N ALA A 45 -5.70 10.74 -5.49
CA ALA A 45 -6.71 9.80 -5.99
C ALA A 45 -6.44 8.34 -5.54
N SER A 46 -5.20 8.00 -5.20
CA SER A 46 -4.81 6.63 -4.83
C SER A 46 -5.27 6.21 -3.43
N TYR A 47 -5.70 7.14 -2.56
CA TYR A 47 -6.18 6.84 -1.20
C TYR A 47 -7.39 5.89 -1.15
N HIS A 48 -8.13 5.76 -2.25
CA HIS A 48 -9.31 4.91 -2.32
C HIS A 48 -9.03 3.52 -2.89
N LEU A 49 -7.80 3.27 -3.36
CA LEU A 49 -7.43 1.99 -3.97
C LEU A 49 -7.41 0.85 -2.95
N ARG A 50 -7.87 -0.32 -3.39
CA ARG A 50 -7.71 -1.57 -2.63
C ARG A 50 -6.24 -1.99 -2.65
N ASP A 51 -5.86 -2.77 -1.64
CA ASP A 51 -4.49 -3.25 -1.41
C ASP A 51 -3.84 -3.79 -2.70
N LYS A 52 -4.51 -4.68 -3.45
CA LYS A 52 -4.01 -5.20 -4.73
C LYS A 52 -3.59 -4.12 -5.74
N ASN A 53 -4.35 -3.03 -5.83
CA ASN A 53 -4.11 -1.95 -6.79
C ASN A 53 -3.02 -1.01 -6.27
N LEU A 54 -2.97 -0.81 -4.95
CA LEU A 54 -1.94 -0.03 -4.28
C LEU A 54 -0.58 -0.71 -4.38
N LEU A 55 -0.52 -2.04 -4.18
CA LEU A 55 0.66 -2.86 -4.39
C LEU A 55 1.16 -2.79 -5.84
N ALA A 56 0.25 -2.83 -6.82
CA ALA A 56 0.60 -2.65 -8.23
C ALA A 56 1.19 -1.26 -8.54
N LEU A 57 0.76 -0.22 -7.81
CA LEU A 57 1.31 1.13 -7.94
C LEU A 57 2.53 1.39 -7.07
N ALA A 58 2.87 0.53 -6.12
CA ALA A 58 3.93 0.78 -5.14
C ALA A 58 5.28 1.17 -5.80
N PRO A 59 5.74 0.52 -6.90
CA PRO A 59 6.96 0.94 -7.57
C PRO A 59 6.89 2.37 -8.15
N ALA A 60 5.74 2.75 -8.72
CA ALA A 60 5.53 4.08 -9.28
C ALA A 60 5.44 5.16 -8.17
N ILE A 61 4.77 4.85 -7.06
CA ILE A 61 4.74 5.71 -5.86
C ILE A 61 6.14 5.88 -5.27
N ALA A 62 6.95 4.82 -5.24
CA ALA A 62 8.32 4.84 -4.72
C ALA A 62 9.25 5.80 -5.49
N ARG A 63 8.92 6.17 -6.74
CA ARG A 63 9.64 7.20 -7.52
C ARG A 63 9.51 8.61 -6.97
N TRP A 64 8.59 8.83 -6.04
CA TRP A 64 8.34 10.13 -5.41
C TRP A 64 8.90 10.23 -3.99
N VAL A 65 9.53 9.17 -3.48
CA VAL A 65 10.33 9.23 -2.25
C VAL A 65 11.39 10.33 -2.36
N GLY A 66 11.58 11.11 -1.31
CA GLY A 66 12.52 12.24 -1.29
C GLY A 66 11.99 13.54 -1.88
N VAL A 67 10.79 13.55 -2.48
CA VAL A 67 10.12 14.78 -2.92
C VAL A 67 9.29 15.33 -1.76
N GLU A 68 9.74 16.46 -1.20
CA GLU A 68 9.21 17.01 0.06
C GLU A 68 7.71 17.32 0.00
N SER A 69 7.22 17.91 -1.10
CA SER A 69 5.82 18.32 -1.25
C SER A 69 4.82 17.16 -1.19
N VAL A 70 5.26 15.93 -1.50
CA VAL A 70 4.40 14.74 -1.54
C VAL A 70 4.82 13.65 -0.55
N ALA A 71 5.83 13.92 0.29
CA ALA A 71 6.44 12.93 1.17
C ALA A 71 5.42 12.28 2.13
N ALA A 72 4.47 13.08 2.66
CA ALA A 72 3.41 12.57 3.53
C ALA A 72 2.47 11.59 2.80
N HIS A 73 2.07 11.91 1.57
CA HIS A 73 1.20 11.05 0.77
C HIS A 73 1.90 9.76 0.36
N VAL A 74 3.18 9.83 -0.03
CA VAL A 74 3.99 8.65 -0.37
C VAL A 74 4.07 7.69 0.82
N ARG A 75 4.43 8.19 2.02
CA ARG A 75 4.50 7.35 3.23
C ARG A 75 3.17 6.70 3.56
N ARG A 76 2.09 7.50 3.60
CA ARG A 76 0.76 7.03 3.94
C ARG A 76 0.25 5.97 2.97
N LEU A 77 0.35 6.23 1.67
CA LEU A 77 -0.11 5.29 0.65
C LEU A 77 0.69 3.99 0.68
N LEU A 78 2.00 4.05 0.84
CA LEU A 78 2.79 2.81 0.97
C LEU A 78 2.44 2.10 2.29
N GLY A 79 2.27 2.83 3.39
CA GLY A 79 1.84 2.27 4.67
C GLY A 79 0.48 1.58 4.61
N MET A 80 -0.47 2.08 3.79
CA MET A 80 -1.78 1.47 3.62
C MET A 80 -1.75 0.04 3.05
N ALA A 81 -0.66 -0.40 2.42
CA ALA A 81 -0.54 -1.76 1.90
C ALA A 81 -0.02 -2.71 3.00
N PRO A 82 -0.44 -4.00 3.02
CA PRO A 82 0.12 -4.98 3.95
C PRO A 82 1.64 -5.08 3.78
N VAL A 83 2.40 -4.92 4.87
CA VAL A 83 3.86 -4.78 4.80
C VAL A 83 4.54 -6.02 4.23
N LYS A 84 4.03 -7.23 4.54
CA LYS A 84 4.55 -8.50 4.03
C LYS A 84 4.41 -8.62 2.50
N GLU A 85 3.30 -8.11 1.95
CA GLU A 85 3.06 -8.10 0.50
C GLU A 85 3.77 -6.92 -0.20
N LEU A 86 3.92 -5.80 0.51
CA LEU A 86 4.57 -4.60 0.00
C LEU A 86 6.09 -4.76 -0.10
N ARG A 87 6.73 -5.36 0.90
CA ARG A 87 8.19 -5.58 0.96
C ARG A 87 8.78 -6.10 -0.36
N PRO A 88 8.30 -7.22 -0.96
CA PRO A 88 8.90 -7.79 -2.16
C PRO A 88 8.79 -6.90 -3.41
N VAL A 89 7.86 -5.94 -3.44
CA VAL A 89 7.73 -4.99 -4.57
C VAL A 89 8.42 -3.66 -4.30
N LEU A 90 8.35 -3.16 -3.07
CA LEU A 90 8.88 -1.85 -2.69
C LEU A 90 10.40 -1.86 -2.56
N VAL A 91 10.98 -2.84 -1.86
CA VAL A 91 12.42 -2.88 -1.59
C VAL A 91 13.24 -2.92 -2.90
N PRO A 92 12.91 -3.76 -3.90
CA PRO A 92 13.61 -3.74 -5.18
C PRO A 92 13.46 -2.41 -5.93
N ALA A 93 12.30 -1.76 -5.86
CA ALA A 93 12.06 -0.47 -6.51
C ALA A 93 12.91 0.64 -5.88
N LEU A 94 12.99 0.71 -4.55
CA LEU A 94 13.87 1.63 -3.84
C LEU A 94 15.34 1.34 -4.13
N ALA A 95 15.74 0.07 -4.15
CA ALA A 95 17.10 -0.34 -4.48
C ALA A 95 17.49 0.08 -5.91
N ALA A 96 16.61 -0.12 -6.90
CA ALA A 96 16.84 0.29 -8.27
C ALA A 96 17.05 1.80 -8.37
N ARG A 97 16.19 2.57 -7.72
CA ARG A 97 16.29 4.03 -7.70
C ARG A 97 17.57 4.53 -7.02
N LEU A 98 17.97 3.90 -5.92
CA LEU A 98 19.21 4.26 -5.20
C LEU A 98 20.48 3.91 -5.98
N ARG A 99 20.43 3.02 -6.98
CA ARG A 99 21.59 2.78 -7.88
C ARG A 99 21.86 3.97 -8.80
N GLU A 100 20.85 4.78 -9.08
CA GLU A 100 20.96 5.99 -9.88
C GLU A 100 21.41 7.20 -9.04
N GLU A 101 21.42 7.06 -7.70
CA GLU A 101 21.83 8.11 -6.77
C GLU A 101 23.35 8.08 -6.54
N PRO A 102 24.10 9.11 -6.98
CA PRO A 102 25.55 9.13 -6.83
C PRO A 102 26.02 9.42 -5.40
N ASP A 103 25.20 10.10 -4.58
CA ASP A 103 25.59 10.48 -3.22
C ASP A 103 25.25 9.36 -2.21
N PRO A 104 26.26 8.70 -1.61
CA PRO A 104 26.02 7.68 -0.60
C PRO A 104 25.35 8.24 0.66
N ASP A 105 25.44 9.54 0.94
CA ASP A 105 24.79 10.22 2.07
C ASP A 105 23.66 11.15 1.59
N GLY A 106 23.14 10.92 0.39
CA GLY A 106 22.16 11.79 -0.27
C GLY A 106 20.81 11.87 0.46
N ALA A 107 20.08 12.96 0.20
CA ALA A 107 18.74 13.18 0.74
C ALA A 107 17.76 12.05 0.38
N LEU A 108 17.90 11.46 -0.82
CA LEU A 108 17.09 10.32 -1.25
C LEU A 108 17.32 9.08 -0.37
N ARG A 109 18.59 8.76 -0.04
CA ARG A 109 18.89 7.62 0.83
C ARG A 109 18.27 7.77 2.22
N ARG A 110 18.38 8.97 2.81
CA ARG A 110 17.70 9.30 4.08
C ARG A 110 16.18 9.16 3.97
N ALA A 111 15.60 9.60 2.87
CA ALA A 111 14.16 9.48 2.63
C ALA A 111 13.71 8.00 2.49
N CYS A 112 14.50 7.17 1.80
CA CYS A 112 14.26 5.72 1.70
C CYS A 112 14.38 5.04 3.07
N ALA A 113 15.43 5.36 3.84
CA ALA A 113 15.61 4.82 5.19
C ALA A 113 14.43 5.19 6.10
N GLY A 114 14.07 6.47 6.16
CA GLY A 114 12.93 6.92 6.97
C GLY A 114 11.58 6.35 6.51
N LEU A 115 11.42 6.02 5.22
CA LEU A 115 10.23 5.29 4.73
C LEU A 115 10.22 3.85 5.23
N LEU A 116 11.34 3.13 5.18
CA LEU A 116 11.42 1.76 5.66
C LEU A 116 11.26 1.67 7.18
N GLU A 117 11.83 2.60 7.93
CA GLU A 117 11.60 2.74 9.37
C GLU A 117 10.12 3.00 9.68
N HIS A 118 9.46 3.86 8.90
CA HIS A 118 8.02 4.11 9.03
C HIS A 118 7.19 2.83 8.83
N LEU A 119 7.63 1.92 7.94
CA LEU A 119 6.97 0.65 7.64
C LEU A 119 7.40 -0.52 8.55
N GLY A 120 8.44 -0.36 9.38
CA GLY A 120 8.98 -1.45 10.22
C GLY A 120 9.95 -2.40 9.53
N LEU A 121 10.54 -1.96 8.42
CA LEU A 121 11.50 -2.74 7.64
C LEU A 121 12.94 -2.35 8.00
N ASP A 122 13.26 -2.33 9.30
CA ASP A 122 14.56 -1.89 9.84
C ASP A 122 15.72 -2.78 9.39
N ASP A 123 15.46 -4.06 9.12
CA ASP A 123 16.41 -5.00 8.54
C ASP A 123 16.82 -4.57 7.12
N GLU A 124 15.86 -4.11 6.32
CA GLU A 124 16.10 -3.64 4.95
C GLU A 124 16.85 -2.29 4.90
N VAL A 125 16.69 -1.43 5.90
CA VAL A 125 17.48 -0.18 6.02
C VAL A 125 18.97 -0.50 6.04
N ARG A 126 19.38 -1.53 6.79
CA ARG A 126 20.78 -1.98 6.85
C ARG A 126 21.22 -2.53 5.50
N HIS A 127 20.39 -3.32 4.83
CA HIS A 127 20.72 -3.88 3.52
C HIS A 127 20.86 -2.83 2.42
N LEU A 128 20.04 -1.78 2.43
CA LEU A 128 20.14 -0.69 1.46
C LEU A 128 21.34 0.23 1.72
N THR A 129 21.75 0.41 2.98
CA THR A 129 22.90 1.25 3.35
C THR A 129 24.25 0.56 3.16
N ASP A 130 24.29 -0.77 3.15
CA ASP A 130 25.51 -1.56 2.91
C ASP A 130 25.91 -1.58 1.41
N THR A 131 26.65 -0.54 0.99
CA THR A 131 27.19 -0.38 -0.38
C THR A 131 28.19 -1.47 -0.80
N THR A 132 28.71 -2.25 0.14
CA THR A 132 29.67 -3.34 -0.14
C THR A 132 29.02 -4.59 -0.74
N ARG A 133 27.71 -4.77 -0.57
CA ARG A 133 26.99 -5.96 -1.08
C ARG A 133 26.39 -5.73 -2.48
N THR A 134 26.04 -4.49 -2.82
CA THR A 134 25.43 -4.13 -4.11
C THR A 134 26.41 -4.18 -5.29
N THR A 135 27.71 -4.25 -5.02
CA THR A 135 28.78 -4.40 -6.02
C THR A 135 29.26 -5.84 -6.23
N ARG A 136 28.84 -6.79 -5.38
CA ARG A 136 29.18 -8.21 -5.59
C ARG A 136 28.20 -8.82 -6.58
N ARG A 137 28.50 -8.64 -7.86
CA ARG A 137 28.09 -9.59 -8.89
C ARG A 137 28.66 -10.94 -8.47
N GLU A 138 27.83 -11.89 -8.06
CA GLU A 138 28.23 -13.29 -8.02
C GLU A 138 28.70 -13.62 -9.44
N PRO A 139 29.95 -14.08 -9.66
CA PRO A 139 30.39 -14.43 -11.00
C PRO A 139 29.46 -15.54 -11.49
N ALA A 140 28.75 -15.30 -12.59
CA ALA A 140 28.08 -16.37 -13.30
C ALA A 140 29.12 -17.46 -13.55
N ALA A 141 28.82 -18.68 -13.10
CA ALA A 141 29.62 -19.84 -13.45
C ALA A 141 29.84 -19.83 -14.97
N PRO A 142 31.09 -20.05 -15.46
CA PRO A 142 31.32 -20.07 -16.89
C PRO A 142 30.43 -21.14 -17.51
N ALA A 143 29.72 -20.77 -18.59
CA ALA A 143 28.88 -21.68 -19.33
C ALA A 143 29.72 -22.91 -19.77
N PRO A 144 29.16 -24.13 -19.70
CA PRO A 144 29.88 -25.30 -20.17
C PRO A 144 30.16 -25.14 -21.67
N GLU A 145 31.42 -25.35 -22.06
CA GLU A 145 31.85 -25.31 -23.45
C GLU A 145 31.03 -26.30 -24.29
N ALA A 146 30.47 -25.81 -25.39
CA ALA A 146 29.77 -26.65 -26.35
C ALA A 146 30.76 -27.62 -27.01
N PRO A 147 30.42 -28.92 -27.13
CA PRO A 147 31.24 -29.88 -27.87
C PRO A 147 31.32 -29.50 -29.35
N GLY A 148 32.53 -29.52 -29.90
CA GLY A 148 32.88 -29.00 -31.23
C GLY A 148 32.21 -29.69 -32.43
N GLU A 149 32.18 -28.94 -33.52
CA GLU A 149 31.76 -29.35 -34.86
C GLU A 149 32.60 -30.50 -35.44
N PRO A 150 31.97 -31.37 -36.24
CA PRO A 150 32.66 -32.06 -37.32
C PRO A 150 32.08 -31.72 -38.70
N GLY A 151 32.97 -31.23 -39.57
CA GLY A 151 33.26 -31.80 -40.89
C GLY A 151 32.20 -31.74 -42.01
N ASP A 152 32.47 -30.83 -42.94
CA ASP A 152 32.24 -30.84 -44.40
C ASP A 152 31.92 -32.20 -45.07
N ASP A 153 30.88 -32.20 -45.92
CA ASP A 153 30.81 -32.93 -47.20
C ASP A 153 29.57 -32.49 -48.02
N GLY A 154 29.76 -31.72 -49.09
CA GLY A 154 28.79 -31.57 -50.20
C GLY A 154 28.86 -32.75 -51.20
N PRO A 155 27.91 -32.98 -52.15
CA PRO A 155 27.44 -31.99 -53.16
C PRO A 155 25.93 -32.07 -53.57
N GLY A 156 25.41 -31.06 -54.32
CA GLY A 156 23.98 -30.89 -54.75
C GLY A 156 23.54 -31.70 -56.02
N PRO A 157 22.58 -31.28 -56.89
CA PRO A 157 21.49 -30.27 -56.83
C PRO A 157 20.07 -30.78 -57.34
N ALA A 158 19.10 -29.85 -57.51
CA ALA A 158 17.73 -29.90 -58.11
C ALA A 158 16.60 -30.51 -57.24
N ASP A 159 15.37 -29.98 -57.18
CA ASP A 159 14.48 -29.58 -58.28
C ASP A 159 13.28 -28.70 -57.80
N GLU A 160 12.61 -28.13 -58.81
CA GLU A 160 11.44 -27.25 -58.95
C GLU A 160 10.37 -26.96 -57.83
N ALA A 161 9.77 -25.77 -57.99
CA ALA A 161 8.66 -25.09 -57.28
C ALA A 161 7.25 -25.76 -57.50
N PRO A 162 6.06 -25.19 -57.16
CA PRO A 162 5.73 -23.84 -56.61
C PRO A 162 4.54 -23.78 -55.59
N GLY A 163 4.30 -22.57 -55.05
CA GLY A 163 2.95 -22.10 -54.70
C GLY A 163 2.72 -21.74 -53.22
N GLY A 164 2.26 -20.50 -52.97
CA GLY A 164 1.74 -20.10 -51.66
C GLY A 164 1.81 -18.60 -51.37
N GLU A 165 1.05 -17.82 -52.14
CA GLU A 165 0.34 -16.58 -51.77
C GLU A 165 0.83 -15.76 -50.55
N GLU A 166 1.36 -14.56 -50.83
CA GLU A 166 1.31 -13.42 -49.90
C GLU A 166 -0.15 -13.07 -49.59
N PRO A 167 -0.43 -12.67 -48.34
CA PRO A 167 -1.19 -11.44 -48.17
C PRO A 167 -0.55 -10.50 -47.15
N GLY A 168 -0.34 -9.27 -47.60
CA GLY A 168 -0.63 -8.07 -46.81
C GLY A 168 0.27 -7.85 -45.60
N GLY A 169 1.36 -7.11 -45.83
CA GLY A 169 2.01 -6.35 -44.77
C GLY A 169 1.03 -5.33 -44.18
N GLU A 170 0.41 -5.67 -43.07
CA GLU A 170 0.01 -4.69 -42.06
C GLU A 170 1.11 -4.65 -41.01
N ALA A 171 1.97 -3.65 -41.15
CA ALA A 171 2.79 -3.19 -40.03
C ALA A 171 1.84 -2.80 -38.89
N PRO A 172 2.10 -3.21 -37.63
CA PRO A 172 1.32 -2.68 -36.53
C PRO A 172 1.64 -1.19 -36.44
N ALA A 173 0.62 -0.37 -36.66
CA ALA A 173 0.73 1.06 -36.49
C ALA A 173 1.04 1.36 -35.02
N ASP A 174 2.27 1.80 -34.76
CA ASP A 174 2.60 2.65 -33.61
C ASP A 174 1.65 3.85 -33.63
N GLY A 175 0.72 3.89 -32.69
CA GLY A 175 -0.40 4.84 -32.74
C GLY A 175 -1.21 4.87 -31.46
N LYS A 176 -0.57 5.35 -30.40
CA LYS A 176 -1.15 5.83 -29.13
C LYS A 176 -2.52 6.50 -29.31
N ALA A 177 -3.60 5.80 -28.95
CA ALA A 177 -4.91 6.37 -28.72
C ALA A 177 -5.49 5.74 -27.44
N GLY A 178 -5.63 6.54 -26.38
CA GLY A 178 -6.43 6.12 -25.23
C GLY A 178 -7.86 5.90 -25.73
N SER A 179 -8.47 4.77 -25.37
CA SER A 179 -9.89 4.52 -25.64
C SER A 179 -10.75 5.59 -24.94
N ALA A 180 -12.01 5.75 -25.37
CA ALA A 180 -12.97 6.62 -24.68
C ALA A 180 -13.11 6.28 -23.17
N ASP A 181 -12.85 5.01 -22.82
CA ASP A 181 -12.82 4.54 -21.44
C ASP A 181 -11.62 5.11 -20.65
N ASP A 182 -10.44 5.21 -21.28
CA ASP A 182 -9.24 5.79 -20.65
C ASP A 182 -9.42 7.28 -20.34
N GLU A 183 -10.10 8.04 -21.20
CA GLU A 183 -10.40 9.46 -20.96
C GLU A 183 -11.42 9.65 -19.83
N ALA A 184 -12.45 8.80 -19.76
CA ALA A 184 -13.42 8.80 -18.68
C ALA A 184 -12.79 8.46 -17.32
N ILE A 185 -11.91 7.44 -17.30
CA ILE A 185 -11.11 7.07 -16.12
C ILE A 185 -10.21 8.25 -15.71
N GLU A 186 -9.54 8.87 -16.67
CA GLU A 186 -8.67 10.00 -16.38
C GLU A 186 -9.43 11.19 -15.78
N GLN A 187 -10.63 11.48 -16.29
CA GLN A 187 -11.48 12.53 -15.75
C GLN A 187 -11.99 12.21 -14.34
N ALA A 188 -12.35 10.96 -14.07
CA ALA A 188 -12.72 10.49 -12.74
C ALA A 188 -11.56 10.62 -11.73
N VAL A 189 -10.35 10.25 -12.15
CA VAL A 189 -9.13 10.43 -11.34
C VAL A 189 -8.89 11.92 -11.03
N ARG A 190 -8.99 12.81 -12.03
CA ARG A 190 -8.87 14.27 -11.82
C ARG A 190 -9.90 14.77 -10.81
N GLN A 191 -11.15 14.31 -10.93
CA GLN A 191 -12.22 14.73 -10.04
C GLN A 191 -11.99 14.25 -8.60
N SER A 192 -11.52 13.00 -8.44
CA SER A 192 -11.16 12.47 -7.13
C SER A 192 -10.03 13.26 -6.47
N ALA A 193 -8.94 13.50 -7.21
CA ALA A 193 -7.82 14.31 -6.76
C ALA A 193 -8.25 15.72 -6.34
N HIS A 194 -9.15 16.35 -7.11
CA HIS A 194 -9.70 17.66 -6.79
C HIS A 194 -10.43 17.67 -5.43
N PHE A 195 -11.29 16.68 -5.18
CA PHE A 195 -12.00 16.58 -3.90
C PHE A 195 -11.05 16.30 -2.73
N MET A 196 -10.05 15.44 -2.91
CA MET A 196 -9.03 15.16 -1.90
C MET A 196 -8.18 16.38 -1.57
N ARG A 197 -7.79 17.18 -2.58
CA ARG A 197 -7.06 18.44 -2.35
C ARG A 197 -7.91 19.42 -1.55
N ARG A 198 -9.21 19.51 -1.83
CA ARG A 198 -10.13 20.32 -1.03
C ARG A 198 -10.28 19.79 0.38
N ALA A 199 -10.31 18.47 0.57
CA ALA A 199 -10.37 17.84 1.89
C ALA A 199 -9.12 18.18 2.72
N ALA A 200 -7.93 18.07 2.11
CA ALA A 200 -6.66 18.45 2.73
C ALA A 200 -6.65 19.94 3.12
N ALA A 201 -7.09 20.83 2.23
CA ALA A 201 -7.19 22.26 2.52
C ALA A 201 -8.17 22.57 3.66
N ALA A 202 -9.29 21.84 3.73
CA ALA A 202 -10.28 21.99 4.80
C ALA A 202 -9.80 21.40 6.15
N ALA A 203 -8.91 20.40 6.11
CA ALA A 203 -8.32 19.79 7.30
C ALA A 203 -7.11 20.58 7.85
N ALA A 204 -6.40 21.33 7.00
CA ALA A 204 -5.19 22.05 7.39
C ALA A 204 -5.34 22.96 8.63
N PRO A 205 -6.44 23.73 8.82
CA PRO A 205 -6.64 24.54 10.02
C PRO A 205 -6.87 23.74 11.31
N LEU A 206 -7.09 22.43 11.21
CA LEU A 206 -7.39 21.54 12.33
C LEU A 206 -6.14 20.79 12.82
N ALA A 207 -5.06 20.82 12.03
CA ALA A 207 -3.81 20.13 12.34
C ALA A 207 -3.21 20.63 13.66
N GLY A 208 -2.94 19.70 14.58
CA GLY A 208 -2.39 19.98 15.91
C GLY A 208 -3.37 20.67 16.86
N ASN A 209 -4.65 20.77 16.51
CA ASN A 209 -5.68 21.33 17.39
C ASN A 209 -6.27 20.23 18.30
N PRO A 210 -6.00 20.25 19.62
CA PRO A 210 -6.53 19.23 20.54
C PRO A 210 -8.06 19.22 20.60
N ASP A 211 -8.73 20.36 20.39
CA ASP A 211 -10.20 20.42 20.38
C ASP A 211 -10.77 19.68 19.16
N ALA A 212 -10.06 19.73 18.03
CA ALA A 212 -10.45 18.98 16.83
C ALA A 212 -10.29 17.47 17.05
N VAL A 213 -9.18 17.06 17.68
CA VAL A 213 -8.94 15.66 18.06
C VAL A 213 -10.01 15.17 19.03
N ALA A 214 -10.31 15.92 20.09
CA ALA A 214 -11.34 15.58 21.07
C ALA A 214 -12.74 15.44 20.44
N LEU A 215 -13.09 16.32 19.51
CA LEU A 215 -14.36 16.23 18.79
C LEU A 215 -14.46 14.95 17.95
N ILE A 216 -13.37 14.57 17.27
CA ILE A 216 -13.34 13.35 16.45
C ILE A 216 -13.36 12.11 17.33
N ASP A 217 -12.65 12.13 18.45
CA ASP A 217 -12.68 11.07 19.46
C ASP A 217 -14.10 10.85 20.00
N GLU A 218 -14.81 11.93 20.33
CA GLU A 218 -16.22 11.89 20.72
C GLU A 218 -17.09 11.28 19.61
N TRP A 219 -16.89 11.68 18.36
CA TRP A 219 -17.65 11.15 17.22
C TRP A 219 -17.36 9.67 16.93
N LEU A 220 -16.12 9.23 17.07
CA LEU A 220 -15.73 7.83 16.93
C LEU A 220 -16.25 6.98 18.09
N SER A 221 -16.36 7.58 19.28
CA SER A 221 -16.85 6.93 20.50
C SER A 221 -18.38 6.88 20.60
N THR A 222 -19.09 7.79 19.92
CA THR A 222 -20.56 7.83 19.85
C THR A 222 -21.05 6.75 18.89
N TRP A 223 -20.96 5.50 19.33
CA TRP A 223 -21.47 4.32 18.65
C TRP A 223 -22.97 4.48 18.34
N SER A 224 -23.36 4.51 17.06
CA SER A 224 -24.76 4.37 16.67
C SER A 224 -24.86 3.38 15.50
N ARG A 225 -25.55 2.26 15.73
CA ARG A 225 -25.67 1.07 14.88
C ARG A 225 -26.10 1.30 13.42
N GLU A 226 -26.40 2.54 13.03
CA GLU A 226 -26.78 2.95 11.66
C GLU A 226 -25.59 3.52 10.83
N HIS A 227 -24.37 3.36 11.35
CA HIS A 227 -23.06 3.93 11.00
C HIS A 227 -22.80 4.50 9.58
N ASN A 228 -22.61 5.83 9.56
CA ASN A 228 -21.87 6.56 8.55
C ASN A 228 -20.37 6.59 8.94
N PRO A 229 -19.43 6.03 8.15
CA PRO A 229 -17.99 6.10 8.42
C PRO A 229 -17.37 7.50 8.17
N GLY A 230 -18.20 8.55 8.20
CA GLY A 230 -17.81 9.93 7.98
C GLY A 230 -16.68 10.38 8.91
N SER A 231 -16.73 10.01 10.19
CA SER A 231 -15.68 10.34 11.17
C SER A 231 -14.33 9.71 10.80
N LEU A 232 -14.32 8.45 10.36
CA LEU A 232 -13.11 7.78 9.87
C LEU A 232 -12.60 8.43 8.57
N ARG A 233 -13.48 8.79 7.63
CA ARG A 233 -13.09 9.53 6.42
C ARG A 233 -12.47 10.87 6.73
N ALA A 234 -13.03 11.59 7.70
CA ALA A 234 -12.55 12.89 8.12
C ALA A 234 -11.11 12.81 8.67
N ALA A 235 -10.73 11.67 9.25
CA ALA A 235 -9.42 11.45 9.85
C ALA A 235 -8.29 11.28 8.82
N TYR A 236 -8.56 10.90 7.57
CA TYR A 236 -7.52 10.62 6.55
C TYR A 236 -6.52 11.77 6.34
N MET A 237 -6.99 13.01 6.48
CA MET A 237 -6.21 14.21 6.22
C MET A 237 -5.57 14.80 7.48
N LEU A 238 -5.77 14.20 8.65
CA LEU A 238 -5.14 14.65 9.88
C LEU A 238 -3.64 14.28 9.88
N PRO A 239 -2.78 15.06 10.57
CA PRO A 239 -1.40 14.69 10.87
C PRO A 239 -1.27 13.37 11.63
N ASP A 240 -0.09 12.73 11.53
CA ASP A 240 0.17 11.45 12.19
C ASP A 240 0.05 11.56 13.72
N ASP A 241 0.47 12.68 14.32
CA ASP A 241 0.37 12.92 15.77
C ASP A 241 -1.09 12.94 16.25
N ASP A 242 -1.95 13.62 15.50
CA ASP A 242 -3.38 13.71 15.78
C ASP A 242 -4.06 12.35 15.59
N LEU A 243 -3.69 11.62 14.54
CA LEU A 243 -4.18 10.26 14.30
C LEU A 243 -3.73 9.26 15.37
N LEU A 244 -2.49 9.36 15.86
CA LEU A 244 -1.97 8.52 16.94
C LEU A 244 -2.78 8.71 18.22
N ALA A 245 -3.22 9.93 18.52
CA ALA A 245 -4.10 10.21 19.67
C ALA A 245 -5.48 9.55 19.52
N LEU A 246 -5.95 9.33 18.29
CA LEU A 246 -7.24 8.71 17.98
C LEU A 246 -7.18 7.17 17.88
N VAL A 247 -6.00 6.56 17.96
CA VAL A 247 -5.84 5.10 17.82
C VAL A 247 -6.80 4.29 18.72
N PRO A 248 -6.94 4.59 20.03
CA PRO A 248 -7.88 3.85 20.88
C PRO A 248 -9.33 3.89 20.39
N ALA A 249 -9.78 5.02 19.86
CA ALA A 249 -11.13 5.13 19.30
C ALA A 249 -11.25 4.43 17.94
N ILE A 250 -10.22 4.50 17.09
CA ILE A 250 -10.19 3.82 15.78
C ILE A 250 -10.20 2.29 15.93
N VAL A 251 -9.52 1.76 16.96
CA VAL A 251 -9.48 0.32 17.26
C VAL A 251 -10.88 -0.30 17.37
N ARG A 252 -11.84 0.46 17.92
CA ARG A 252 -13.25 0.02 18.11
C ARG A 252 -14.03 -0.15 16.80
N TRP A 253 -13.43 0.20 15.67
CA TRP A 253 -14.01 0.09 14.33
C TRP A 253 -13.35 -1.02 13.49
N VAL A 254 -12.31 -1.68 14.01
CA VAL A 254 -11.51 -2.69 13.29
C VAL A 254 -12.34 -3.88 12.85
N ASP A 255 -13.29 -4.32 13.67
CA ASP A 255 -14.20 -5.45 13.46
C ASP A 255 -15.63 -5.03 13.07
N VAL A 256 -15.87 -3.73 12.85
CA VAL A 256 -17.17 -3.20 12.43
C VAL A 256 -17.26 -3.21 10.91
N GLU A 257 -18.09 -4.07 10.32
CA GLU A 257 -18.19 -4.32 8.86
C GLU A 257 -18.10 -3.04 7.98
N ARG A 258 -18.87 -1.99 8.29
CA ARG A 258 -18.87 -0.73 7.51
C ARG A 258 -17.66 0.18 7.73
N GLY A 259 -16.98 0.06 8.86
CA GLY A 259 -15.86 0.91 9.28
C GLY A 259 -14.48 0.26 9.15
N ALA A 260 -14.43 -1.08 9.17
CA ALA A 260 -13.21 -1.88 9.23
C ALA A 260 -12.19 -1.47 8.16
N LEU A 261 -12.64 -1.33 6.91
CA LEU A 261 -11.75 -0.90 5.81
C LEU A 261 -11.05 0.44 6.12
N TYR A 262 -11.80 1.43 6.63
CA TYR A 262 -11.22 2.74 6.92
C TYR A 262 -10.35 2.71 8.17
N ALA A 263 -10.75 1.97 9.20
CA ALA A 263 -9.96 1.80 10.42
C ALA A 263 -8.61 1.13 10.13
N HIS A 264 -8.63 0.00 9.40
CA HIS A 264 -7.42 -0.70 8.98
C HIS A 264 -6.50 0.20 8.17
N ARG A 265 -7.03 0.96 7.21
CA ARG A 265 -6.23 1.90 6.42
C ARG A 265 -5.61 3.00 7.29
N LEU A 266 -6.38 3.66 8.15
CA LEU A 266 -5.88 4.72 9.02
C LEU A 266 -4.77 4.23 9.94
N LEU A 267 -4.93 3.04 10.53
CA LEU A 267 -3.90 2.45 11.39
C LEU A 267 -2.65 2.11 10.58
N ARG A 268 -2.80 1.49 9.40
CA ARG A 268 -1.68 1.12 8.52
C ARG A 268 -0.89 2.33 7.96
N MET A 269 -1.53 3.50 7.85
CA MET A 269 -0.86 4.73 7.42
C MET A 269 0.15 5.29 8.43
N LEU A 270 0.12 4.82 9.68
CA LEU A 270 0.90 5.38 10.77
C LEU A 270 2.28 4.72 10.90
N PRO A 271 3.30 5.48 11.35
CA PRO A 271 4.63 4.94 11.58
C PRO A 271 4.58 3.82 12.63
N ILE A 272 5.01 2.62 12.26
CA ILE A 272 4.81 1.41 13.08
C ILE A 272 5.47 1.52 14.47
N ASN A 273 6.64 2.16 14.55
CA ASN A 273 7.38 2.35 15.79
C ASN A 273 6.65 3.25 16.81
N ARG A 274 5.74 4.10 16.34
CA ARG A 274 4.87 4.95 17.17
C ARG A 274 3.48 4.38 17.34
N LEU A 275 3.01 3.62 16.35
CA LEU A 275 1.72 2.94 16.38
C LEU A 275 1.72 1.78 17.36
N ARG A 276 2.69 0.86 17.28
CA ARG A 276 2.76 -0.37 18.08
C ARG A 276 2.55 -0.12 19.59
N PRO A 277 3.22 0.87 20.22
CA PRO A 277 3.03 1.15 21.65
C PRO A 277 1.63 1.60 22.07
N VAL A 278 0.81 2.09 21.14
CA VAL A 278 -0.55 2.57 21.41
C VAL A 278 -1.60 1.57 20.92
N LEU A 279 -1.42 1.03 19.72
CA LEU A 279 -2.31 0.07 19.08
C LEU A 279 -2.38 -1.24 19.86
N VAL A 280 -1.24 -1.82 20.22
CA VAL A 280 -1.21 -3.17 20.82
C VAL A 280 -1.94 -3.18 22.16
N PRO A 281 -1.65 -2.26 23.12
CA PRO A 281 -2.42 -2.19 24.35
C PRO A 281 -3.91 -1.91 24.13
N ALA A 282 -4.27 -1.02 23.18
CA ALA A 282 -5.66 -0.69 22.89
C ALA A 282 -6.43 -1.88 22.30
N ALA A 283 -5.81 -2.63 21.38
CA ALA A 283 -6.38 -3.84 20.79
C ALA A 283 -6.61 -4.93 21.84
N PHE A 284 -5.62 -5.18 22.71
CA PHE A 284 -5.79 -6.17 23.78
C PHE A 284 -6.79 -5.72 24.85
N ALA A 285 -6.83 -4.43 25.20
CA ALA A 285 -7.88 -3.90 26.07
C ALA A 285 -9.27 -4.12 25.44
N TRP A 286 -9.43 -3.80 24.15
CA TRP A 286 -10.68 -4.04 23.42
C TRP A 286 -11.08 -5.51 23.42
N LEU A 287 -10.15 -6.42 23.10
CA LEU A 287 -10.40 -7.87 23.11
C LEU A 287 -10.73 -8.41 24.51
N HIS A 288 -10.30 -7.74 25.58
CA HIS A 288 -10.54 -8.15 26.96
C HIS A 288 -11.78 -7.49 27.60
N GLU A 289 -12.21 -6.32 27.12
CA GLU A 289 -13.28 -5.51 27.71
C GLU A 289 -14.70 -6.09 27.51
N GLY A 290 -14.87 -7.20 26.78
CA GLY A 290 -16.19 -7.79 26.52
C GLY A 290 -16.29 -9.30 26.75
N GLU A 291 -17.35 -9.72 27.46
CA GLU A 291 -17.86 -11.11 27.47
C GLU A 291 -18.42 -11.57 26.10
N MET A 292 -18.26 -10.76 25.04
CA MET A 292 -18.93 -10.90 23.73
C MET A 292 -17.97 -10.78 22.53
N MET A 293 -16.64 -10.78 22.74
CA MET A 293 -15.71 -10.77 21.62
C MET A 293 -15.65 -12.16 21.00
N ASP A 294 -16.16 -12.26 19.77
CA ASP A 294 -16.34 -13.51 19.05
C ASP A 294 -15.12 -13.88 18.21
N TYR A 295 -15.19 -15.05 17.59
CA TYR A 295 -14.22 -15.53 16.62
C TYR A 295 -13.84 -14.46 15.56
N VAL A 296 -14.79 -13.67 15.07
CA VAL A 296 -14.57 -12.69 13.99
C VAL A 296 -13.70 -11.55 14.47
N SER A 297 -13.91 -11.03 15.68
CA SER A 297 -13.06 -9.99 16.26
C SER A 297 -11.60 -10.45 16.35
N TRP A 298 -11.34 -11.64 16.91
CA TRP A 298 -9.98 -12.18 17.02
C TRP A 298 -9.29 -12.34 15.66
N CYS A 299 -9.96 -12.95 14.68
CA CYS A 299 -9.40 -13.12 13.33
C CYS A 299 -9.16 -11.77 12.62
N THR A 300 -10.04 -10.78 12.84
CA THR A 300 -9.90 -9.46 12.22
C THR A 300 -8.71 -8.67 12.79
N PHE A 301 -8.51 -8.72 14.11
CA PHE A 301 -7.34 -8.12 14.76
C PHE A 301 -6.04 -8.85 14.38
N ALA A 302 -6.08 -10.17 14.26
CA ALA A 302 -4.94 -10.95 13.78
C ALA A 302 -4.54 -10.56 12.35
N SER A 303 -5.52 -10.42 11.45
CA SER A 303 -5.28 -9.93 10.08
C SER A 303 -4.66 -8.52 10.08
N LEU A 304 -5.13 -7.61 10.94
CA LEU A 304 -4.54 -6.29 11.12
C LEU A 304 -3.07 -6.38 11.58
N PHE A 305 -2.78 -7.16 12.62
CA PHE A 305 -1.43 -7.32 13.16
C PHE A 305 -0.48 -7.93 12.12
N ASN A 306 -0.93 -8.95 11.39
CA ASN A 306 -0.18 -9.54 10.29
C ASN A 306 0.11 -8.51 9.19
N SER A 307 -0.87 -7.69 8.81
CA SER A 307 -0.71 -6.66 7.79
C SER A 307 0.29 -5.56 8.19
N LEU A 308 0.47 -5.33 9.49
CA LEU A 308 1.42 -4.38 10.07
C LEU A 308 2.80 -5.00 10.33
N GLY A 309 2.97 -6.32 10.15
CA GLY A 309 4.22 -7.03 10.47
C GLY A 309 4.48 -7.16 11.97
N LEU A 310 3.44 -7.14 12.80
CA LEU A 310 3.54 -7.27 14.26
C LEU A 310 3.62 -8.75 14.67
N ASP A 311 4.61 -9.47 14.16
CA ASP A 311 4.67 -10.94 14.29
C ASP A 311 4.76 -11.40 15.75
N GLU A 312 5.52 -10.72 16.60
CA GLU A 312 5.62 -11.04 18.04
C GLU A 312 4.27 -10.86 18.74
N ASP A 313 3.56 -9.76 18.45
CA ASP A 313 2.28 -9.46 19.09
C ASP A 313 1.18 -10.39 18.55
N LEU A 314 1.29 -10.83 17.29
CA LEU A 314 0.41 -11.80 16.67
C LEU A 314 0.56 -13.20 17.28
N HIS A 315 1.81 -13.65 17.54
CA HIS A 315 2.07 -14.87 18.31
C HIS A 315 1.44 -14.77 19.71
N HIS A 316 1.65 -13.65 20.40
CA HIS A 316 1.06 -13.44 21.71
C HIS A 316 -0.47 -13.48 21.68
N MET A 317 -1.09 -12.89 20.66
CA MET A 317 -2.53 -12.95 20.45
C MET A 317 -3.02 -14.39 20.24
N ALA A 318 -2.32 -15.18 19.43
CA ALA A 318 -2.66 -16.59 19.22
C ALA A 318 -2.61 -17.40 20.53
N ASP A 319 -1.56 -17.22 21.34
CA ASP A 319 -1.42 -17.87 22.64
C ASP A 319 -2.58 -17.53 23.59
N LEU A 320 -2.96 -16.25 23.64
CA LEU A 320 -4.10 -15.80 24.45
C LEU A 320 -5.43 -16.39 23.96
N ALA A 321 -5.64 -16.43 22.65
CA ALA A 321 -6.84 -17.02 22.06
C ALA A 321 -6.94 -18.52 22.36
N LEU A 322 -5.83 -19.27 22.26
CA LEU A 322 -5.77 -20.69 22.58
C LEU A 322 -6.02 -21.00 24.06
N ALA A 323 -5.60 -20.10 24.96
CA ALA A 323 -5.85 -20.22 26.39
C ALA A 323 -7.26 -19.77 26.81
N HIS A 324 -8.05 -19.22 25.89
CA HIS A 324 -9.36 -18.66 26.18
C HIS A 324 -10.39 -19.73 26.58
N THR A 325 -11.32 -19.37 27.46
CA THR A 325 -12.37 -20.29 27.94
C THR A 325 -13.42 -20.61 26.87
N ASP A 326 -13.65 -19.67 25.95
CA ASP A 326 -14.57 -19.82 24.82
C ASP A 326 -13.99 -20.74 23.72
N PRO A 327 -14.69 -21.82 23.31
CA PRO A 327 -14.24 -22.70 22.22
C PRO A 327 -14.09 -22.03 20.86
N ASP A 328 -14.91 -21.03 20.53
CA ASP A 328 -14.85 -20.35 19.23
C ASP A 328 -13.61 -19.45 19.17
N VAL A 329 -13.27 -18.79 20.28
CA VAL A 329 -12.01 -18.04 20.41
C VAL A 329 -10.78 -18.96 20.35
N ARG A 330 -10.84 -20.14 20.96
CA ARG A 330 -9.76 -21.14 20.80
C ARG A 330 -9.62 -21.62 19.36
N THR A 331 -10.71 -21.68 18.62
CA THR A 331 -10.69 -22.02 17.19
C THR A 331 -10.01 -20.90 16.41
N ALA A 332 -10.36 -19.63 16.67
CA ALA A 332 -9.65 -18.49 16.12
C ALA A 332 -8.14 -18.57 16.41
N GLY A 333 -7.74 -18.92 17.64
CA GLY A 333 -6.32 -19.09 17.99
C GLY A 333 -5.58 -20.14 17.15
N LYS A 334 -6.24 -21.25 16.79
CA LYS A 334 -5.65 -22.25 15.89
C LYS A 334 -5.51 -21.73 14.47
N GLU A 335 -6.56 -21.10 13.96
CA GLU A 335 -6.57 -20.55 12.60
C GLU A 335 -5.56 -19.40 12.45
N ILE A 336 -5.39 -18.56 13.47
CA ILE A 336 -4.34 -17.53 13.47
C ILE A 336 -2.95 -18.16 13.28
N ILE A 337 -2.68 -19.28 13.93
CA ILE A 337 -1.42 -20.01 13.76
C ILE A 337 -1.32 -20.59 12.34
N GLU A 338 -2.38 -21.26 11.88
CA GLU A 338 -2.42 -21.90 10.57
C GLU A 338 -2.28 -20.91 9.40
N ASP A 339 -2.95 -19.76 9.49
CA ASP A 339 -3.07 -18.79 8.40
C ASP A 339 -1.93 -17.77 8.36
N PHE A 340 -1.34 -17.41 9.50
CA PHE A 340 -0.39 -16.29 9.58
C PHE A 340 0.99 -16.62 10.12
N LEU A 341 1.14 -17.71 10.88
CA LEU A 341 2.37 -18.02 11.62
C LEU A 341 3.06 -19.30 11.14
N GLN A 342 2.60 -19.92 10.06
CA GLN A 342 3.34 -20.99 9.40
C GLN A 342 4.39 -20.39 8.47
N ASP A 343 5.65 -20.76 8.69
CA ASP A 343 6.83 -20.34 7.92
C ASP A 343 6.83 -20.85 6.47
#